data_AF-A0A2K6TDG8-F1
#
_entry.id   AF-A0A2K6TDG8-F1
#
_cell.length_a   1.000
_cell.length_b   1.000
_cell.length_c   1.000
_cell.angle_alpha   90.00
_cell.angle_beta   90.00
_cell.angle_gamma   90.00
#
_symmetry.space_group_name_H-M   'P 1'
#
loop_
_entity.id
_entity.type
_entity.pdbx_description
1 polymer ?
#
loop_
_entity_poly.entity_id
_entity_poly.type
_entity_poly.pdbx_seq_one_letter_code
_entity_poly.pdbx_strand_id
1 'polypeptide(L)'
;MASKRALVILAKGTEQMETIIPCRSGIEVTVAGLAGKHPVQCSCDVVICADASLEDEILNKQENWKGLIATICTGPTALLAHEIGFGSKVTTHLFDGLILTSRGPGTSFKFALAIVEALSGREVAAQVKAPLVLKD
;
A
#
# COMPACT_ATOMS: atom_id res chain seq x y z
N MET A 1 18.02 14.04 -5.38
CA MET A 1 17.73 12.60 -5.52
C MET A 1 16.36 12.46 -6.15
N ALA A 2 16.13 11.46 -7.00
CA ALA A 2 14.80 11.21 -7.56
C ALA A 2 13.84 10.77 -6.44
N SER A 3 12.64 11.34 -6.41
CA SER A 3 11.60 10.95 -5.45
C SER A 3 11.19 9.50 -5.69
N LYS A 4 10.97 8.74 -4.61
CA LYS A 4 10.37 7.40 -4.71
C LYS A 4 8.87 7.56 -4.91
N ARG A 5 8.30 6.62 -5.66
CA ARG A 5 6.87 6.62 -6.01
C ARG A 5 6.20 5.36 -5.50
N ALA A 6 4.96 5.49 -5.05
CA ALA A 6 4.10 4.39 -4.67
C ALA A 6 2.75 4.53 -5.40
N LEU A 7 2.18 3.38 -5.76
CA LEU A 7 0.84 3.29 -6.33
C LEU A 7 -0.06 2.61 -5.30
N VAL A 8 -1.19 3.23 -4.98
CA VAL A 8 -2.24 2.66 -4.14
C VAL A 8 -3.44 2.38 -5.02
N ILE A 9 -3.89 1.13 -5.05
CA ILE A 9 -5.07 0.73 -5.82
C ILE A 9 -6.31 0.91 -4.95
N LEU A 10 -7.28 1.68 -5.44
CA LEU A 10 -8.52 1.99 -4.77
C LEU A 10 -9.68 1.30 -5.47
N ALA A 11 -10.40 0.43 -4.77
CA ALA A 11 -11.57 -0.29 -5.29
C ALA A 11 -12.81 -0.03 -4.42
N LYS A 12 -13.99 -0.32 -4.98
CA LYS A 12 -15.24 -0.22 -4.21
C LYS A 12 -15.16 -1.17 -3.01
N GLY A 13 -15.52 -0.67 -1.82
CA GLY A 13 -15.50 -1.45 -0.58
C GLY A 13 -14.12 -1.58 0.06
N THR A 14 -13.08 -0.93 -0.46
CA THR A 14 -11.78 -0.85 0.21
C THR A 14 -11.91 -0.21 1.61
N GLU A 15 -11.12 -0.66 2.58
CA GLU A 15 -11.05 -0.04 3.90
C GLU A 15 -10.31 1.31 3.81
N GLN A 16 -11.01 2.39 4.17
CA GLN A 16 -10.53 3.76 3.97
C GLN A 16 -9.27 4.09 4.80
N MET A 17 -9.13 3.56 6.03
CA MET A 17 -7.97 3.88 6.86
C MET A 17 -6.70 3.20 6.33
N GLU A 18 -6.82 1.96 5.86
CA GLU A 18 -5.77 1.20 5.17
C GLU A 18 -5.35 1.83 3.84
N THR A 19 -6.20 2.65 3.22
CA THR A 19 -5.86 3.41 2.01
C THR A 19 -5.15 4.71 2.36
N ILE A 20 -5.74 5.50 3.26
CA ILE A 20 -5.30 6.88 3.52
C ILE A 20 -4.04 6.93 4.39
N ILE A 21 -3.89 6.02 5.37
CA ILE A 21 -2.72 6.04 6.26
C ILE A 21 -1.40 5.83 5.48
N PRO A 22 -1.29 4.85 4.55
CA PRO A 22 -0.09 4.70 3.71
C PRO A 22 0.22 5.89 2.81
N CYS A 23 -0.79 6.66 2.40
CA CYS A 23 -0.60 7.86 1.58
C CYS A 23 0.15 8.98 2.32
N ARG A 24 0.20 8.95 3.66
CA ARG A 24 0.89 9.96 4.49
C ARG A 24 2.36 9.63 4.78
N SER A 25 2.96 8.78 3.95
CA SER A 25 4.32 8.23 4.12
C SER A 25 5.45 9.20 3.75
N GLY A 26 5.16 10.39 3.21
CA GLY A 26 6.20 11.30 2.71
C GLY A 26 6.82 10.88 1.37
N ILE A 27 6.21 9.89 0.71
CA ILE A 27 6.55 9.38 -0.62
C ILE A 27 5.54 9.94 -1.62
N GLU A 28 5.93 10.10 -2.89
CA GLU A 28 4.97 10.46 -3.93
C GLU A 28 4.00 9.30 -4.15
N VAL A 29 2.76 9.45 -3.70
CA VAL A 29 1.72 8.43 -3.82
C VAL A 29 0.73 8.82 -4.91
N THR A 30 0.40 7.87 -5.79
CA THR A 30 -0.74 7.97 -6.71
C THR A 30 -1.82 7.01 -6.25
N VAL A 31 -3.02 7.52 -5.98
CA VAL A 31 -4.21 6.70 -5.71
C VAL A 31 -4.93 6.43 -7.03
N ALA A 32 -4.87 5.19 -7.52
CA ALA A 32 -5.48 4.77 -8.78
C ALA A 32 -6.77 4.00 -8.54
N GLY A 33 -7.89 4.50 -9.08
CA GLY A 33 -9.19 3.85 -8.99
C GLY A 33 -9.30 2.68 -9.97
N LEU A 34 -9.62 1.50 -9.44
CA LEU A 34 -9.77 0.26 -10.22
C LEU A 34 -10.88 0.38 -11.27
N ALA A 35 -11.99 1.02 -10.93
CA ALA A 35 -13.14 1.21 -11.82
C ALA A 35 -13.10 2.54 -12.60
N GLY A 36 -11.93 3.19 -12.66
CA GLY A 36 -11.74 4.50 -13.29
C GLY A 36 -11.54 5.65 -12.30
N LYS A 37 -11.66 6.89 -12.79
CA LYS A 37 -11.41 8.12 -11.99
C LYS A 37 -12.61 8.59 -11.14
N HIS A 38 -13.72 7.85 -11.17
CA HIS A 38 -14.92 8.25 -10.44
C HIS A 38 -14.71 8.12 -8.93
N PRO A 39 -15.41 8.92 -8.10
CA PRO A 39 -15.38 8.76 -6.66
C PRO A 39 -15.74 7.33 -6.24
N VAL A 40 -14.94 6.75 -5.36
CA VAL A 40 -15.04 5.36 -4.92
C VAL A 40 -15.57 5.30 -3.50
N GLN A 41 -16.68 4.59 -3.30
CA GLN A 41 -17.25 4.32 -1.98
C GLN A 41 -16.48 3.18 -1.28
N CYS A 42 -15.90 3.50 -0.13
CA CYS A 42 -15.18 2.60 0.77
C CYS A 42 -16.14 1.79 1.66
N SER A 43 -15.59 0.92 2.52
CA SER A 43 -16.36 -0.01 3.35
C SER A 43 -17.25 0.66 4.41
N CYS A 44 -16.92 1.86 4.88
CA CYS A 44 -17.72 2.61 5.86
C CYS A 44 -18.35 3.88 5.25
N ASP A 45 -18.80 3.80 3.99
CA ASP A 45 -19.46 4.87 3.23
C ASP A 45 -18.66 6.16 3.02
N VAL A 46 -17.39 6.16 3.44
CA VAL A 46 -16.41 7.19 3.05
C VAL A 46 -16.20 7.12 1.54
N VAL A 47 -16.18 8.27 0.88
CA VAL A 47 -15.95 8.35 -0.56
C VAL A 47 -14.59 9.00 -0.81
N ILE A 48 -13.74 8.33 -1.59
CA ILE A 48 -12.41 8.80 -1.95
C ILE A 48 -12.36 9.09 -3.45
N CYS A 49 -11.84 10.26 -3.84
CA CYS A 49 -11.56 10.58 -5.23
C CYS A 49 -10.19 10.00 -5.62
N ALA A 50 -10.14 9.25 -6.72
CA ALA A 50 -8.87 8.76 -7.25
C ALA A 50 -8.12 9.85 -8.03
N ASP A 51 -6.79 9.84 -7.96
CA ASP A 51 -5.93 10.72 -8.74
C ASP A 51 -5.89 10.30 -10.22
N ALA A 52 -5.96 8.98 -10.45
CA ALA A 52 -5.89 8.35 -11.77
C ALA A 52 -6.80 7.12 -11.87
N SER A 53 -7.06 6.67 -13.09
CA SER A 53 -7.66 5.35 -13.34
C SER A 53 -6.54 4.32 -13.38
N LEU A 54 -6.81 3.12 -12.87
CA LEU A 54 -5.93 1.99 -13.06
C LEU A 54 -6.04 1.47 -14.50
N GLU A 55 -4.91 1.15 -15.13
CA GLU A 55 -4.85 0.43 -16.40
C GLU A 55 -4.53 -1.05 -16.13
N ASP A 56 -4.95 -1.95 -17.03
CA ASP A 56 -4.72 -3.38 -16.87
C ASP A 56 -3.20 -3.74 -16.84
N GLU A 57 -2.87 -4.79 -16.07
CA GLU A 57 -1.53 -5.42 -15.93
C GLU A 57 -0.48 -4.76 -15.01
N ILE A 58 -0.86 -3.86 -14.11
CA ILE A 58 0.13 -3.18 -13.26
C ILE A 58 0.89 -4.12 -12.30
N LEU A 59 0.21 -5.09 -11.71
CA LEU A 59 0.86 -5.97 -10.72
C LEU A 59 1.93 -6.87 -11.35
N ASN A 60 1.64 -7.46 -12.51
CA ASN A 60 2.60 -8.26 -13.28
C ASN A 60 3.78 -7.42 -13.77
N LYS A 61 3.54 -6.17 -14.20
CA LYS A 61 4.61 -5.23 -14.58
C LYS A 61 5.50 -4.90 -13.37
N GLN A 62 4.91 -4.65 -12.21
CA GLN A 62 5.64 -4.34 -10.98
C GLN A 62 6.51 -5.51 -10.49
N GLU A 63 5.98 -6.74 -10.53
CA GLU A 63 6.74 -7.95 -10.18
C GLU A 63 7.93 -8.16 -11.13
N ASN A 64 7.72 -8.02 -12.44
CA ASN A 64 8.78 -8.08 -13.45
C ASN A 64 9.85 -7.00 -13.27
N TRP A 65 9.46 -5.81 -12.80
CA TRP A 65 10.37 -4.72 -12.45
C TRP A 65 11.10 -4.91 -11.12
N LYS A 66 10.81 -6.00 -10.40
CA LYS A 66 11.35 -6.27 -9.06
C LYS A 66 11.07 -5.10 -8.11
N GLY A 67 9.90 -4.48 -8.28
CA GLY A 67 9.41 -3.45 -7.38
C GLY A 67 8.80 -4.05 -6.12
N LEU A 68 8.79 -3.28 -5.04
CA LEU A 68 8.07 -3.64 -3.82
C LEU A 68 6.56 -3.75 -4.11
N ILE A 69 5.94 -4.83 -3.64
CA ILE A 69 4.49 -5.01 -3.63
C ILE A 69 4.04 -5.10 -2.17
N ALA A 70 3.16 -4.18 -1.77
CA ALA A 70 2.70 -4.06 -0.39
C ALA A 70 1.17 -4.20 -0.32
N THR A 71 0.66 -5.13 0.49
CA THR A 71 -0.78 -5.35 0.65
C THR A 71 -1.17 -5.49 2.14
N ILE A 72 -2.41 -5.18 2.47
CA ILE A 72 -2.91 -5.15 3.85
C ILE A 72 -4.32 -5.75 3.92
N CYS A 73 -4.66 -6.35 5.07
CA CYS A 73 -5.96 -6.97 5.34
C CYS A 73 -6.30 -8.08 4.36
N THR A 74 -7.35 -7.90 3.56
CA THR A 74 -7.76 -8.84 2.51
C THR A 74 -7.00 -8.62 1.21
N GLY A 75 -6.18 -7.57 1.09
CA GLY A 75 -5.35 -7.29 -0.08
C GLY A 75 -4.46 -8.46 -0.55
N PRO A 76 -3.85 -9.29 0.32
CA PRO A 76 -3.08 -10.45 -0.11
C PRO A 76 -3.86 -11.48 -0.96
N THR A 77 -5.20 -11.53 -0.88
CA THR A 77 -5.98 -12.44 -1.73
C THR A 77 -5.90 -12.04 -3.21
N ALA A 78 -5.65 -10.77 -3.51
CA ALA A 78 -5.39 -10.31 -4.87
C ALA A 78 -4.07 -10.88 -5.41
N LEU A 79 -3.05 -11.07 -4.57
CA LEU A 79 -1.79 -11.70 -4.99
C LEU A 79 -2.03 -13.16 -5.40
N LEU A 80 -2.81 -13.88 -4.59
CA LEU A 80 -3.20 -15.26 -4.91
C LEU A 80 -4.00 -15.34 -6.22
N ALA A 81 -4.98 -14.43 -6.41
CA ALA A 81 -5.82 -14.42 -7.61
C ALA A 81 -5.05 -14.12 -8.90
N HIS A 82 -3.89 -13.47 -8.80
CA HIS A 82 -3.04 -13.10 -9.94
C HIS A 82 -1.74 -13.91 -10.02
N GLU A 83 -1.59 -14.96 -9.21
CA GLU A 83 -0.40 -15.84 -9.19
C GLU A 83 0.92 -15.12 -8.81
N ILE A 84 0.84 -14.04 -8.03
CA ILE A 84 1.98 -13.18 -7.68
C ILE A 84 2.64 -13.63 -6.38
N GLY A 85 3.98 -13.63 -6.36
CA GLY A 85 4.75 -13.85 -5.13
C GLY A 85 4.66 -15.28 -4.58
N PHE A 86 4.38 -16.27 -5.41
CA PHE A 86 4.27 -17.68 -5.00
C PHE A 86 5.55 -18.16 -4.29
N GLY A 87 5.37 -18.85 -3.16
CA GLY A 87 6.47 -19.26 -2.28
C GLY A 87 6.86 -18.23 -1.21
N SER A 88 6.34 -17.00 -1.29
CA SER A 88 6.55 -15.98 -0.25
C SER A 88 5.69 -16.26 0.99
N LYS A 89 6.24 -15.99 2.16
CA LYS A 89 5.52 -16.00 3.44
C LYS A 89 4.60 -14.78 3.52
N VAL A 90 3.30 -15.04 3.67
CA VAL A 90 2.29 -14.02 3.95
C VAL A 90 1.93 -14.10 5.43
N THR A 91 2.23 -13.06 6.21
CA THR A 91 1.92 -13.00 7.64
C THR A 91 1.87 -11.55 8.14
N THR A 92 1.79 -11.33 9.44
CA THR A 92 1.65 -10.03 10.06
C THR A 92 2.96 -9.25 10.01
N HIS A 93 3.04 -8.15 9.27
CA HIS A 93 4.22 -7.28 9.19
C HIS A 93 5.50 -8.05 8.81
N LEU A 94 5.48 -8.72 7.66
CA LEU A 94 6.62 -9.46 7.18
C LEU A 94 7.06 -8.94 5.82
N PHE A 95 8.37 -8.78 5.67
CA PHE A 95 9.03 -8.75 4.38
C PHE A 95 9.44 -10.18 4.02
N ASP A 96 9.01 -10.65 2.85
CA ASP A 96 9.63 -11.79 2.18
C ASP A 96 10.05 -11.37 0.77
N GLY A 97 11.36 -11.17 0.59
CA GLY A 97 11.91 -10.53 -0.60
C GLY A 97 11.29 -9.14 -0.85
N LEU A 98 10.43 -9.05 -1.85
CA LEU A 98 9.75 -7.83 -2.28
C LEU A 98 8.25 -7.80 -1.96
N ILE A 99 7.77 -8.77 -1.19
CA ILE A 99 6.38 -8.83 -0.74
C ILE A 99 6.31 -8.35 0.72
N LEU A 100 5.52 -7.29 0.94
CA LEU A 100 5.22 -6.76 2.26
C LEU A 100 3.72 -6.96 2.56
N THR A 101 3.41 -7.59 3.69
CA THR A 101 2.02 -7.85 4.09
C THR A 101 1.70 -7.36 5.51
N SER A 102 0.45 -6.98 5.74
CA SER A 102 -0.06 -6.50 7.03
C SER A 102 -1.51 -6.93 7.27
N ARG A 103 -2.04 -6.75 8.48
CA ARG A 103 -3.28 -7.41 8.93
C ARG A 103 -4.58 -6.62 8.77
N GLY A 104 -4.54 -5.31 8.96
CA GLY A 104 -5.77 -4.54 9.10
C GLY A 104 -5.57 -3.11 9.60
N PRO A 105 -6.65 -2.41 9.98
CA PRO A 105 -6.60 -0.96 10.19
C PRO A 105 -5.73 -0.56 11.40
N GLY A 106 -5.76 -1.36 12.48
CA GLY A 106 -4.90 -1.15 13.66
C GLY A 106 -3.41 -1.35 13.40
N THR A 107 -3.04 -1.87 12.23
CA THR A 107 -1.66 -2.09 11.79
C THR A 107 -1.22 -1.16 10.65
N SER A 108 -2.11 -0.29 10.14
CA SER A 108 -1.84 0.55 8.97
C SER A 108 -0.68 1.52 9.16
N PHE A 109 -0.49 2.10 10.35
CA PHE A 109 0.65 2.97 10.62
C PHE A 109 1.99 2.22 10.57
N LYS A 110 2.06 1.03 11.19
CA LYS A 110 3.26 0.19 11.13
C LYS A 110 3.56 -0.27 9.70
N PHE A 111 2.51 -0.58 8.93
CA PHE A 111 2.63 -0.91 7.51
C PHE A 111 3.15 0.25 6.68
N ALA A 112 2.59 1.46 6.85
CA ALA A 112 3.05 2.66 6.17
C ALA A 112 4.52 2.96 6.48
N LEU A 113 4.92 2.88 7.76
CA LEU A 113 6.31 3.10 8.17
C LEU A 113 7.26 2.03 7.61
N ALA A 114 6.82 0.78 7.50
CA ALA A 114 7.60 -0.28 6.85
C ALA A 114 7.84 -0.01 5.36
N ILE A 115 6.84 0.52 4.64
CA ILE A 115 7.00 0.97 3.25
C ILE A 115 8.03 2.12 3.17
N VAL A 116 7.95 3.09 4.09
CA VAL A 116 8.93 4.19 4.15
C VAL A 116 10.34 3.68 4.42
N GLU A 117 10.51 2.78 5.39
CA GLU A 117 11.81 2.20 5.70
C GLU A 117 12.39 1.44 4.50
N ALA A 118 11.57 0.70 3.76
CA ALA A 118 12.01 -0.03 2.57
C ALA A 118 12.39 0.87 1.39
N LEU A 119 11.70 1.98 1.19
CA LEU A 119 11.91 2.86 0.02
C LEU A 119 12.91 4.00 0.29
N SER A 120 12.94 4.50 1.53
CA SER A 120 13.64 5.73 1.93
C SER A 120 14.57 5.53 3.13
N GLY A 121 14.60 4.35 3.74
CA GLY A 121 15.50 4.01 4.85
C GLY A 121 14.93 4.34 6.23
N ARG A 122 15.56 3.75 7.26
CA ARG A 122 15.09 3.80 8.66
C ARG A 122 15.07 5.21 9.24
N GLU A 123 16.02 6.05 8.88
CA GLU A 123 16.10 7.43 9.37
C GLU A 123 14.87 8.25 8.93
N VAL A 124 14.50 8.14 7.65
CA VAL A 124 13.30 8.80 7.10
C VAL A 124 12.05 8.23 7.77
N ALA A 125 11.97 6.91 7.95
CA ALA A 125 10.84 6.29 8.66
C ALA A 125 10.71 6.80 10.10
N ALA A 126 11.81 6.98 10.82
CA ALA A 126 11.80 7.55 12.18
C ALA A 126 11.34 9.01 12.19
N GLN A 127 11.79 9.82 11.21
CA GLN A 127 11.33 11.21 11.04
C GLN A 127 9.83 11.29 10.75
N VAL A 128 9.31 10.41 9.89
CA VAL A 128 7.87 10.31 9.61
C VAL A 128 7.08 9.81 10.83
N LYS A 129 7.65 8.89 11.64
CA LYS A 129 7.02 8.37 12.87
C LYS A 129 6.88 9.45 13.94
N ALA A 130 7.90 10.28 14.14
CA ALA A 130 8.00 11.22 15.26
C ALA A 130 6.74 12.12 15.47
N PRO A 131 6.19 12.81 14.45
CA PRO A 131 5.01 13.66 14.63
C PRO A 131 3.68 12.89 14.72
N LEU A 132 3.66 11.56 14.54
CA LEU A 132 2.43 10.77 14.52
C LEU A 132 1.94 10.36 15.93
N VAL A 133 2.71 10.65 16.99
CA VAL A 133 2.36 10.37 18.40
C VAL A 133 1.94 8.90 18.60
N LEU A 134 2.62 8.00 17.89
CA LEU A 134 2.38 6.57 18.01
C LEU A 134 3.02 6.04 19.29
N LYS A 135 2.34 5.08 19.94
CA LYS A 135 2.92 4.33 21.05
C LYS A 135 4.15 3.55 20.56
N ASP A 136 5.22 3.58 21.36
CA ASP A 136 6.42 2.77 21.13
C ASP A 136 6.17 1.27 21.31
#